data_AF-A0A5S3WLZ5-F1
#
_entry.id   AF-A0A5S3WLZ5-F1
#
_cell.length_a   1.000
_cell.length_b   1.000
_cell.length_c   1.000
_cell.angle_alpha   90.00
_cell.angle_beta   90.00
_cell.angle_gamma   90.00
#
_symmetry.space_group_name_H-M   'P 1'
#
loop_
_entity.id
_entity.type
_entity.pdbx_description
1 polymer ?
#
loop_
_entity_poly.entity_id
_entity_poly.type
_entity_poly.pdbx_seq_one_letter_code
_entity_poly.pdbx_strand_id
1 'polypeptide(L)'
;MSEKVVVIYSGGMDSYTVLNKALKSGYEVYALSFNYGQRHVKELEVARQACDELGVAHKVVDISAINQLIGGSSLTDDIEVPEGHYEEESMKSTVVPNRNMILLSLAVGYAVSLKASKVFYGAHSGDHAIYPDCRPEFVKKMDDVCRIANYEEIEIVCPYLNNTKIEILTDGLKMGLDYSKTWTCYNGREKACGKCGACQERLEAFELNQASDPLPYE
;
A
#
# COMPACT_ATOMS: atom_id res chain seq x y z
N MET A 1 -19.51 11.57 16.90
CA MET A 1 -19.25 10.35 16.09
C MET A 1 -17.87 10.52 15.50
N SER A 2 -17.06 9.46 15.48
CA SER A 2 -15.75 9.47 14.82
C SER A 2 -15.90 9.73 13.33
N GLU A 3 -14.99 10.51 12.77
CA GLU A 3 -14.94 10.78 11.33
C GLU A 3 -14.57 9.48 10.58
N LYS A 4 -15.35 9.12 9.55
CA LYS A 4 -15.13 7.91 8.77
C LYS A 4 -14.09 8.15 7.70
N VAL A 5 -13.16 7.21 7.55
CA VAL A 5 -12.10 7.27 6.54
C VAL A 5 -11.94 5.92 5.86
N VAL A 6 -11.56 5.93 4.59
CA VAL A 6 -11.15 4.73 3.86
C VAL A 6 -9.63 4.68 3.85
N VAL A 7 -9.03 3.52 4.12
CA VAL A 7 -7.59 3.30 3.96
C VAL A 7 -7.38 2.30 2.84
N ILE A 8 -6.65 2.68 1.78
CA ILE A 8 -6.18 1.72 0.79
C ILE A 8 -5.14 0.84 1.47
N TYR A 9 -5.49 -0.42 1.68
CA TYR A 9 -4.73 -1.34 2.51
C TYR A 9 -4.35 -2.59 1.72
N SER A 10 -3.07 -2.89 1.61
CA SER A 10 -2.57 -4.06 0.86
C SER A 10 -2.24 -5.26 1.75
N GLY A 11 -1.95 -5.02 3.03
CA GLY A 11 -1.35 -6.01 3.95
C GLY A 11 0.17 -5.86 4.11
N GLY A 12 0.77 -4.96 3.33
CA GLY A 12 2.19 -4.64 3.40
C GLY A 12 2.55 -3.68 4.52
N MET A 13 3.85 -3.59 4.76
CA MET A 13 4.46 -2.74 5.78
C MET A 13 3.93 -1.31 5.76
N ASP A 14 3.99 -0.63 4.60
CA ASP A 14 3.68 0.79 4.50
C ASP A 14 2.18 1.05 4.74
N SER A 15 1.32 0.24 4.10
CA SER A 15 -0.13 0.38 4.24
C SER A 15 -0.63 -0.04 5.64
N TYR A 16 0.05 -0.98 6.30
CA TYR A 16 -0.23 -1.34 7.70
C TYR A 16 0.10 -0.20 8.67
N THR A 17 1.20 0.51 8.42
CA THR A 17 1.57 1.68 9.22
C THR A 17 0.58 2.82 9.01
N VAL A 18 0.15 3.07 7.77
CA VAL A 18 -0.90 4.06 7.46
C VAL A 18 -2.23 3.71 8.14
N LEU A 19 -2.66 2.44 8.06
CA LEU A 19 -3.88 1.95 8.72
C LEU A 19 -3.86 2.24 10.22
N ASN A 20 -2.78 1.86 10.89
CA ASN A 20 -2.63 2.06 12.33
C ASN A 20 -2.50 3.53 12.72
N LYS A 21 -1.84 4.35 11.87
CA LYS A 21 -1.78 5.80 12.09
C LYS A 21 -3.18 6.44 12.03
N ALA A 22 -4.01 6.02 11.09
CA ALA A 22 -5.40 6.48 11.02
C ALA A 22 -6.21 6.05 12.25
N LEU A 23 -6.07 4.79 12.69
CA LEU A 23 -6.72 4.30 13.92
C LEU A 23 -6.30 5.10 15.17
N LYS A 24 -5.00 5.33 15.36
CA LYS A 24 -4.48 6.13 16.48
C LYS A 24 -4.89 7.59 16.44
N SER A 25 -5.24 8.10 15.27
CA SER A 25 -5.77 9.46 15.10
C SER A 25 -7.25 9.56 15.46
N GLY A 26 -7.91 8.46 15.87
CA GLY A 26 -9.30 8.43 16.32
C GLY A 26 -10.34 8.32 15.21
N TYR A 27 -9.92 7.95 14.00
CA TYR A 27 -10.82 7.74 12.86
C TYR A 27 -11.60 6.43 12.96
N GLU A 28 -12.82 6.40 12.42
CA GLU A 28 -13.54 5.17 12.11
C GLU A 28 -13.03 4.65 10.75
N VAL A 29 -12.13 3.68 10.80
CA VAL A 29 -11.39 3.22 9.62
C VAL A 29 -12.13 2.10 8.90
N TYR A 30 -12.23 2.23 7.58
CA TYR A 30 -12.66 1.19 6.66
C TYR A 30 -11.49 0.83 5.74
N ALA A 31 -10.92 -0.36 5.91
CA ALA A 31 -9.83 -0.84 5.07
C ALA A 31 -10.37 -1.35 3.72
N LEU A 32 -9.71 -0.98 2.64
CA LEU A 32 -10.04 -1.39 1.28
C LEU A 32 -8.82 -1.98 0.58
N SER A 33 -8.90 -3.28 0.27
CA SER A 33 -7.89 -3.98 -0.53
C SER A 33 -8.41 -4.28 -1.92
N PHE A 34 -7.49 -4.39 -2.87
CA PHE A 34 -7.79 -4.70 -4.25
C PHE A 34 -7.07 -5.98 -4.68
N ASN A 35 -7.84 -6.95 -5.19
CA ASN A 35 -7.30 -8.04 -5.98
C ASN A 35 -7.38 -7.65 -7.46
N TYR A 36 -6.28 -7.20 -8.03
CA TYR A 36 -6.15 -6.91 -9.46
C TYR A 36 -5.44 -8.05 -10.22
N GLY A 37 -5.41 -9.27 -9.67
CA GLY A 37 -4.71 -10.40 -10.28
C GLY A 37 -3.20 -10.34 -10.06
N GLN A 38 -2.75 -9.67 -9.00
CA GLN A 38 -1.35 -9.61 -8.63
C GLN A 38 -0.81 -10.96 -8.13
N ARG A 39 0.49 -11.21 -8.34
CA ARG A 39 1.17 -12.43 -7.86
C ARG A 39 1.17 -12.59 -6.33
N HIS A 40 1.22 -11.49 -5.59
CA HIS A 40 1.34 -11.46 -4.13
C HIS A 40 -0.02 -11.60 -3.42
N VAL A 41 -0.79 -12.65 -3.73
CA VAL A 41 -2.11 -12.92 -3.10
C VAL A 41 -2.00 -13.09 -1.58
N LYS A 42 -0.87 -13.60 -1.08
CA LYS A 42 -0.59 -13.74 0.34
C LYS A 42 -0.71 -12.43 1.13
N GLU A 43 -0.43 -11.30 0.48
CA GLU A 43 -0.59 -9.97 1.09
C GLU A 43 -2.06 -9.73 1.50
N LEU A 44 -3.02 -10.16 0.67
CA LEU A 44 -4.44 -10.01 0.95
C LEU A 44 -4.92 -10.92 2.08
N GLU A 45 -4.29 -12.07 2.28
CA GLU A 45 -4.58 -12.96 3.42
C GLU A 45 -4.09 -12.31 4.72
N VAL A 46 -2.87 -11.79 4.71
CA VAL A 46 -2.29 -11.06 5.85
C VAL A 46 -3.09 -9.79 6.15
N ALA A 47 -3.55 -9.07 5.12
CA ALA A 47 -4.43 -7.92 5.29
C ALA A 47 -5.73 -8.28 6.03
N ARG A 48 -6.39 -9.38 5.65
CA ARG A 48 -7.61 -9.85 6.32
C ARG A 48 -7.34 -10.16 7.79
N GLN A 49 -6.29 -10.92 8.08
CA GLN A 49 -5.92 -11.30 9.45
C GLN A 49 -5.63 -10.07 10.32
N ALA A 50 -4.86 -9.12 9.80
CA ALA A 50 -4.55 -7.88 10.51
C ALA A 50 -5.80 -7.05 10.80
N CYS A 51 -6.71 -6.92 9.83
CA CYS A 51 -7.98 -6.22 10.04
C CYS A 51 -8.88 -6.93 11.06
N ASP A 52 -8.96 -8.27 11.03
CA ASP A 52 -9.73 -9.07 11.99
C ASP A 52 -9.19 -8.87 13.42
N GLU A 53 -7.86 -8.92 13.61
CA GLU A 53 -7.21 -8.69 14.90
C GLU A 53 -7.43 -7.27 15.43
N LEU A 54 -7.44 -6.26 14.55
CA LEU A 54 -7.66 -4.86 14.90
C LEU A 54 -9.15 -4.49 15.03
N GLY A 55 -10.08 -5.38 14.67
CA GLY A 55 -11.52 -5.09 14.63
C GLY A 55 -11.91 -4.04 13.57
N VAL A 56 -11.16 -3.96 12.46
CA VAL A 56 -11.37 -2.98 11.39
C VAL A 56 -12.28 -3.56 10.31
N ALA A 57 -13.27 -2.79 9.87
CA ALA A 57 -14.10 -3.17 8.73
C ALA A 57 -13.25 -3.26 7.46
N HIS A 58 -13.14 -4.47 6.90
CA HIS A 58 -12.29 -4.73 5.73
C HIS A 58 -13.12 -5.17 4.53
N LYS A 59 -12.85 -4.56 3.38
CA LYS A 59 -13.42 -4.96 2.08
C LYS A 59 -12.29 -5.30 1.13
N VAL A 60 -12.39 -6.46 0.49
CA VAL A 60 -11.52 -6.85 -0.62
C VAL A 60 -12.35 -6.82 -1.90
N VAL A 61 -11.94 -6.01 -2.87
CA VAL A 61 -12.60 -5.89 -4.17
C VAL A 61 -11.78 -6.61 -5.23
N ASP A 62 -12.41 -7.52 -5.94
CA ASP A 62 -11.83 -8.15 -7.12
C ASP A 62 -12.01 -7.23 -8.34
N ILE A 63 -10.90 -6.78 -8.90
CA ILE A 63 -10.81 -5.99 -10.11
C ILE A 63 -9.89 -6.67 -11.15
N SER A 64 -9.65 -7.97 -11.02
CA SER A 64 -8.73 -8.73 -11.91
C SER A 64 -9.05 -8.60 -13.40
N ALA A 65 -10.30 -8.30 -13.75
CA ALA A 65 -10.70 -7.97 -15.12
C ALA A 65 -9.89 -6.80 -15.73
N ILE A 66 -9.32 -5.92 -14.90
CA ILE A 66 -8.50 -4.78 -15.33
C ILE A 66 -7.21 -5.21 -16.03
N ASN A 67 -6.72 -6.43 -15.82
CA ASN A 67 -5.52 -6.93 -16.49
C ASN A 67 -5.66 -6.97 -18.01
N GLN A 68 -6.89 -6.97 -18.53
CA GLN A 68 -7.15 -6.81 -19.97
C GLN A 68 -6.73 -5.42 -20.50
N LEU A 69 -6.54 -4.43 -19.62
CA LEU A 69 -6.21 -3.04 -19.94
C LEU A 69 -4.82 -2.64 -19.48
N ILE A 70 -4.35 -3.16 -18.33
CA ILE A 70 -3.11 -2.72 -17.66
C ILE A 70 -2.08 -3.84 -17.43
N GLY A 71 -2.13 -4.91 -18.23
CA GLY A 71 -1.11 -5.97 -18.22
C GLY A 71 0.28 -5.52 -18.71
N GLY A 72 1.20 -6.47 -18.81
CA GLY A 72 2.57 -6.26 -19.31
C GLY A 72 3.63 -6.05 -18.22
N SER A 73 3.31 -6.29 -16.94
CA SER A 73 4.22 -6.13 -15.81
C SER A 73 4.57 -7.47 -15.15
N SER A 74 5.72 -7.56 -14.49
CA SER A 74 6.11 -8.74 -13.69
C SER A 74 5.25 -8.99 -12.46
N LEU A 75 4.38 -8.04 -12.10
CA LEU A 75 3.41 -8.21 -11.01
C LEU A 75 2.07 -8.78 -11.47
N THR A 76 1.76 -8.73 -12.76
CA THR A 76 0.46 -9.15 -13.34
C THR A 76 0.58 -10.28 -14.36
N ASP A 77 1.73 -10.39 -15.04
CA ASP A 77 1.94 -11.31 -16.16
C ASP A 77 2.97 -12.39 -15.83
N ASP A 78 3.20 -13.33 -16.74
CA ASP A 78 4.19 -14.41 -16.59
C ASP A 78 5.64 -13.94 -16.91
N ILE A 79 6.10 -12.92 -16.19
CA ILE A 79 7.46 -12.36 -16.30
C ILE A 79 8.16 -12.53 -14.95
N GLU A 80 9.43 -12.93 -14.93
CA GLU A 80 10.19 -13.05 -13.68
C GLU A 80 10.23 -11.72 -12.92
N VAL A 81 10.04 -11.78 -11.60
CA VAL A 81 10.18 -10.61 -10.74
C VAL A 81 11.69 -10.34 -10.57
N PRO A 82 12.18 -9.14 -10.89
CA PRO A 82 13.61 -8.83 -10.77
C PRO A 82 14.10 -8.95 -9.32
N GLU A 83 15.34 -9.44 -9.18
CA GLU A 83 16.09 -9.46 -7.93
C GLU A 83 17.09 -8.29 -7.89
N GLY A 84 17.46 -7.81 -6.70
CA GLY A 84 18.42 -6.71 -6.54
C GLY A 84 17.84 -5.41 -6.00
N HIS A 85 18.65 -4.36 -5.97
CA HIS A 85 18.27 -3.03 -5.47
C HIS A 85 17.46 -2.23 -6.51
N TYR A 86 16.61 -1.33 -6.02
CA TYR A 86 15.60 -0.63 -6.82
C TYR A 86 16.13 0.29 -7.95
N GLU A 87 17.44 0.56 -7.99
CA GLU A 87 18.06 1.47 -8.96
C GLU A 87 18.32 0.85 -10.34
N GLU A 88 18.01 -0.44 -10.54
CA GLU A 88 18.20 -1.10 -11.83
C GLU A 88 17.03 -0.86 -12.81
N GLU A 89 17.34 -0.71 -14.10
CA GLU A 89 16.34 -0.56 -15.17
C GLU A 89 15.35 -1.75 -15.26
N SER A 90 15.76 -2.90 -14.75
CA SER A 90 14.95 -4.12 -14.57
C SER A 90 13.69 -3.89 -13.72
N MET A 91 13.71 -2.92 -12.80
CA MET A 91 12.59 -2.59 -11.92
C MET A 91 11.44 -1.89 -12.63
N LYS A 92 11.65 -1.30 -13.82
CA LYS A 92 10.54 -0.79 -14.64
C LYS A 92 9.53 -1.88 -15.00
N SER A 93 9.95 -3.15 -15.00
CA SER A 93 9.06 -4.29 -15.26
C SER A 93 7.98 -4.47 -14.18
N THR A 94 8.17 -3.95 -12.95
CA THR A 94 7.16 -4.04 -11.88
C THR A 94 6.10 -2.93 -11.97
N VAL A 95 6.24 -1.99 -12.91
CA VAL A 95 5.31 -0.86 -13.07
C VAL A 95 4.04 -1.35 -13.77
N VAL A 96 2.94 -1.32 -13.03
CA VAL A 96 1.59 -1.52 -13.58
C VAL A 96 1.06 -0.15 -14.04
N PRO A 97 0.78 0.06 -15.34
CA PRO A 97 0.37 1.37 -15.86
C PRO A 97 -0.86 1.93 -15.14
N ASN A 98 -0.72 3.16 -14.62
CA ASN A 98 -1.80 3.95 -14.01
C ASN A 98 -2.54 3.28 -12.84
N ARG A 99 -1.92 2.28 -12.19
CA ARG A 99 -2.54 1.49 -11.12
C ARG A 99 -3.06 2.37 -10.00
N ASN A 100 -2.23 3.24 -9.42
CA ASN A 100 -2.63 3.97 -8.22
C ASN A 100 -3.76 4.97 -8.48
N MET A 101 -3.81 5.58 -9.66
CA MET A 101 -4.92 6.44 -10.05
C MET A 101 -6.26 5.68 -10.05
N ILE A 102 -6.28 4.48 -10.63
CA ILE A 102 -7.49 3.63 -10.69
C ILE A 102 -7.91 3.22 -9.28
N LEU A 103 -6.95 2.75 -8.46
CA LEU A 103 -7.25 2.33 -7.09
C LEU A 103 -7.78 3.49 -6.24
N LEU A 104 -7.21 4.69 -6.37
CA LEU A 104 -7.69 5.91 -5.73
C LEU A 104 -9.12 6.24 -6.16
N SER A 105 -9.42 6.21 -7.48
CA SER A 105 -10.77 6.48 -7.97
C SER A 105 -11.81 5.50 -7.40
N LEU A 106 -11.48 4.21 -7.30
CA LEU A 106 -12.36 3.21 -6.69
C LEU A 106 -12.53 3.42 -5.18
N ALA A 107 -11.44 3.75 -4.48
CA ALA A 107 -11.47 4.04 -3.05
C ALA A 107 -12.31 5.27 -2.71
N VAL A 108 -12.23 6.32 -3.53
CA VAL A 108 -13.06 7.52 -3.42
C VAL A 108 -14.53 7.18 -3.63
N GLY A 109 -14.87 6.37 -4.64
CA GLY A 109 -16.24 5.90 -4.84
C GLY A 109 -16.78 5.13 -3.62
N TYR A 110 -15.93 4.31 -2.99
CA TYR A 110 -16.30 3.62 -1.75
C TYR A 110 -16.47 4.60 -0.58
N ALA A 111 -15.57 5.56 -0.42
CA ALA A 111 -15.65 6.59 0.62
C ALA A 111 -16.97 7.37 0.54
N VAL A 112 -17.38 7.78 -0.66
CA VAL A 112 -18.68 8.45 -0.90
C VAL A 112 -19.85 7.59 -0.43
N SER A 113 -19.86 6.28 -0.76
CA SER A 113 -20.94 5.37 -0.34
C SER A 113 -21.04 5.21 1.19
N LEU A 114 -19.93 5.38 1.91
CA LEU A 114 -19.85 5.31 3.36
C LEU A 114 -20.09 6.66 4.05
N LYS A 115 -20.17 7.76 3.29
CA LYS A 115 -20.10 9.14 3.80
C LYS A 115 -18.82 9.37 4.61
N ALA A 116 -17.71 8.77 4.16
CA ALA A 116 -16.37 9.05 4.64
C ALA A 116 -15.87 10.35 4.01
N SER A 117 -15.01 11.07 4.72
CA SER A 117 -14.46 12.36 4.28
C SER A 117 -13.06 12.25 3.67
N LYS A 118 -12.37 11.12 3.90
CA LYS A 118 -10.97 10.93 3.54
C LYS A 118 -10.67 9.56 2.97
N VAL A 119 -9.72 9.51 2.05
CA VAL A 119 -9.06 8.30 1.56
C VAL A 119 -7.57 8.39 1.86
N PHE A 120 -7.05 7.43 2.62
CA PHE A 120 -5.63 7.31 2.91
C PHE A 120 -4.92 6.44 1.88
N TYR A 121 -3.75 6.91 1.44
CA TYR A 121 -2.90 6.29 0.44
C TYR A 121 -1.45 6.22 0.95
N GLY A 122 -0.77 5.10 0.69
CA GLY A 122 0.53 4.79 1.28
C GLY A 122 1.76 5.12 0.42
N ALA A 123 1.68 6.04 -0.54
CA ALA A 123 2.85 6.45 -1.31
C ALA A 123 3.91 7.16 -0.44
N HIS A 124 5.18 7.02 -0.84
CA HIS A 124 6.29 7.58 -0.09
C HIS A 124 7.46 8.02 -0.98
N SER A 125 8.47 8.68 -0.40
CA SER A 125 9.51 9.35 -1.18
C SER A 125 10.40 8.39 -2.00
N GLY A 126 10.63 7.18 -1.49
CA GLY A 126 11.38 6.13 -2.20
C GLY A 126 10.75 5.73 -3.55
N ASP A 127 9.42 5.82 -3.68
CA ASP A 127 8.72 5.41 -4.90
C ASP A 127 8.87 6.40 -6.04
N HIS A 128 9.21 7.66 -5.75
CA HIS A 128 9.15 8.77 -6.71
C HIS A 128 10.02 8.57 -7.95
N ALA A 129 11.14 7.85 -7.79
CA ALA A 129 12.07 7.57 -8.87
C ALA A 129 11.46 6.65 -9.94
N ILE A 130 10.60 5.71 -9.51
CA ILE A 130 10.11 4.61 -10.35
C ILE A 130 8.64 4.80 -10.73
N TYR A 131 7.82 5.27 -9.78
CA TYR A 131 6.37 5.35 -9.90
C TYR A 131 5.91 6.82 -9.99
N PRO A 132 5.56 7.32 -11.19
CA PRO A 132 5.06 8.68 -11.35
C PRO A 132 3.77 8.96 -10.56
N ASP A 133 2.96 7.92 -10.35
CA ASP A 133 1.71 7.94 -9.58
C ASP A 133 1.92 7.80 -8.05
N CYS A 134 3.15 7.94 -7.58
CA CYS A 134 3.49 8.15 -6.16
C CYS A 134 4.03 9.57 -5.89
N ARG A 135 4.28 10.39 -6.92
CA ARG A 135 4.95 11.69 -6.77
C ARG A 135 4.05 12.75 -6.13
N PRO A 136 4.61 13.79 -5.48
CA PRO A 136 3.83 14.83 -4.83
C PRO A 136 2.91 15.60 -5.79
N GLU A 137 3.35 15.84 -7.02
CA GLU A 137 2.53 16.48 -8.05
C GLU A 137 1.29 15.66 -8.39
N PHE A 138 1.45 14.33 -8.52
CA PHE A 138 0.33 13.43 -8.78
C PHE A 138 -0.64 13.43 -7.62
N VAL A 139 -0.14 13.23 -6.38
CA VAL A 139 -0.99 13.18 -5.18
C VAL A 139 -1.78 14.48 -5.01
N LYS A 140 -1.14 15.64 -5.21
CA LYS A 140 -1.81 16.94 -5.16
C LYS A 140 -2.94 17.06 -6.19
N LYS A 141 -2.65 16.73 -7.47
CA LYS A 141 -3.67 16.80 -8.53
C LYS A 141 -4.81 15.82 -8.29
N MET A 142 -4.52 14.64 -7.74
CA MET A 142 -5.55 13.67 -7.36
C MET A 142 -6.41 14.19 -6.21
N ASP A 143 -5.83 14.82 -5.18
CA ASP A 143 -6.61 15.47 -4.11
C ASP A 143 -7.54 16.55 -4.67
N ASP A 144 -6.99 17.47 -5.48
CA ASP A 144 -7.76 18.56 -6.10
C ASP A 144 -8.96 18.03 -6.90
N VAL A 145 -8.78 16.95 -7.69
CA VAL A 145 -9.85 16.33 -8.47
C VAL A 145 -10.86 15.60 -7.57
N CYS A 146 -10.41 14.89 -6.54
CA CYS A 146 -11.30 14.12 -5.66
C CYS A 146 -12.24 15.01 -4.83
N ARG A 147 -11.81 16.24 -4.51
CA ARG A 147 -12.65 17.25 -3.84
C ARG A 147 -13.80 17.76 -4.69
N ILE A 148 -13.66 17.76 -6.02
CA ILE A 148 -14.69 18.28 -6.94
C ILE A 148 -15.47 17.20 -7.68
N ALA A 149 -15.07 15.93 -7.56
CA ALA A 149 -15.67 14.82 -8.29
C ALA A 149 -17.05 14.39 -7.75
N ASN A 150 -17.42 14.85 -6.56
CA ASN A 150 -18.63 14.42 -5.85
C ASN A 150 -19.34 15.63 -5.20
N TYR A 151 -20.58 15.43 -4.73
CA TYR A 151 -21.31 16.47 -4.00
C TYR A 151 -20.64 16.84 -2.67
N GLU A 152 -20.03 15.86 -2.02
CA GLU A 152 -19.25 16.04 -0.79
C GLU A 152 -17.77 15.89 -1.13
N GLU A 153 -16.94 16.74 -0.54
CA GLU A 153 -15.49 16.67 -0.75
C GLU A 153 -14.89 15.40 -0.14
N ILE A 154 -14.00 14.74 -0.89
CA ILE A 154 -13.18 13.65 -0.39
C ILE A 154 -11.71 14.06 -0.46
N GLU A 155 -11.05 14.14 0.69
CA GLU A 155 -9.62 14.43 0.80
C GLU A 155 -8.78 13.17 0.57
N ILE A 156 -7.71 13.30 -0.22
CA ILE A 156 -6.66 12.29 -0.33
C ILE A 156 -5.55 12.60 0.68
N VAL A 157 -5.33 11.68 1.61
CA VAL A 157 -4.29 11.80 2.65
C VAL A 157 -3.15 10.83 2.34
N CYS A 158 -1.94 11.36 2.18
CA CYS A 158 -0.73 10.57 1.98
C CYS A 158 0.30 10.89 3.10
N PRO A 159 0.22 10.23 4.26
CA PRO A 159 0.96 10.64 5.46
C PRO A 159 2.48 10.58 5.33
N TYR A 160 2.99 9.78 4.39
CA TYR A 160 4.41 9.49 4.24
C TYR A 160 4.98 9.92 2.89
N LEU A 161 4.28 10.79 2.16
CA LEU A 161 4.67 11.26 0.82
C LEU A 161 6.11 11.78 0.74
N ASN A 162 6.59 12.44 1.81
CA ASN A 162 7.94 12.98 1.88
C ASN A 162 8.87 12.16 2.79
N ASN A 163 8.43 10.98 3.23
CA ASN A 163 9.17 10.13 4.13
C ASN A 163 9.78 8.93 3.42
N THR A 164 10.93 8.48 3.91
CA THR A 164 11.57 7.25 3.46
C THR A 164 10.94 6.04 4.11
N LYS A 165 11.16 4.85 3.54
CA LYS A 165 10.70 3.58 4.14
C LYS A 165 11.26 3.34 5.54
N ILE A 166 12.49 3.80 5.78
CA ILE A 166 13.15 3.78 7.09
C ILE A 166 12.31 4.57 8.11
N GLU A 167 11.87 5.78 7.74
CA GLU A 167 11.07 6.65 8.62
C GLU A 167 9.65 6.09 8.83
N ILE A 168 9.06 5.44 7.83
CA ILE A 168 7.78 4.71 7.97
C ILE A 168 7.94 3.62 9.03
N LEU A 169 9.01 2.83 8.95
CA LEU A 169 9.29 1.81 9.96
C LEU A 169 9.47 2.44 11.34
N THR A 170 10.28 3.50 11.44
CA THR A 170 10.53 4.22 12.70
C THR A 170 9.22 4.64 13.35
N ASP A 171 8.29 5.19 12.58
CA ASP A 171 6.98 5.62 13.09
C ASP A 171 6.14 4.42 13.57
N GLY A 172 6.10 3.32 12.80
CA GLY A 172 5.42 2.11 13.23
C GLY A 172 6.02 1.46 14.48
N LEU A 173 7.35 1.42 14.61
CA LEU A 173 8.01 0.92 15.82
C LEU A 173 7.69 1.79 17.03
N LYS A 174 7.68 3.13 16.88
CA LYS A 174 7.23 4.06 17.93
C LYS A 174 5.76 3.84 18.31
N MET A 175 4.94 3.44 17.33
CA MET A 175 3.56 3.05 17.57
C MET A 175 3.41 1.67 18.23
N GLY A 176 4.48 0.89 18.38
CA GLY A 176 4.44 -0.47 18.92
C GLY A 176 3.77 -1.47 17.97
N LEU A 177 3.86 -1.23 16.66
CA LEU A 177 3.27 -2.12 15.66
C LEU A 177 4.05 -3.44 15.56
N ASP A 178 3.32 -4.55 15.50
CA ASP A 178 3.88 -5.86 15.22
C ASP A 178 3.94 -6.09 13.70
N TYR A 179 5.13 -5.97 13.13
CA TYR A 179 5.35 -6.18 11.69
C TYR A 179 5.41 -7.65 11.28
N SER A 180 5.26 -8.61 12.20
CA SER A 180 5.01 -10.01 11.84
C SER A 180 3.65 -10.19 11.14
N LYS A 181 2.75 -9.20 11.34
CA LYS A 181 1.40 -9.11 10.76
C LYS A 181 1.37 -8.45 9.39
N THR A 182 2.49 -8.41 8.69
CA THR A 182 2.60 -7.75 7.37
C THR A 182 3.31 -8.63 6.37
N TRP A 183 3.05 -8.45 5.08
CA TRP A 183 3.75 -9.17 4.03
C TRP A 183 4.21 -8.21 2.94
N THR A 184 5.49 -8.27 2.57
CA THR A 184 6.07 -7.33 1.58
C THR A 184 6.63 -8.04 0.34
N CYS A 185 6.86 -9.35 0.40
CA CYS A 185 7.53 -10.08 -0.69
C CYS A 185 6.61 -10.26 -1.92
N TYR A 186 7.06 -9.78 -3.08
CA TYR A 186 6.36 -9.93 -4.36
C TYR A 186 6.18 -11.38 -4.84
N ASN A 187 7.04 -12.30 -4.41
CA ASN A 187 7.02 -13.69 -4.91
C ASN A 187 5.90 -14.55 -4.28
N GLY A 188 5.20 -14.08 -3.25
CA GLY A 188 4.02 -14.76 -2.69
C GLY A 188 4.27 -16.17 -2.13
N ARG A 189 5.52 -16.53 -1.83
CA ARG A 189 5.94 -17.86 -1.35
C ARG A 189 5.61 -18.07 0.14
N GLU A 190 5.91 -19.27 0.65
CA GLU A 190 5.73 -19.59 2.08
C GLU A 190 6.60 -18.72 3.00
N LYS A 191 7.86 -18.47 2.62
CA LYS A 191 8.77 -17.53 3.26
C LYS A 191 9.09 -16.36 2.32
N ALA A 192 9.45 -15.21 2.89
CA ALA A 192 9.88 -14.08 2.08
C ALA A 192 11.22 -14.42 1.42
N CYS A 193 11.39 -14.12 0.13
CA CYS A 193 12.59 -14.56 -0.58
C CYS A 193 13.87 -13.84 -0.14
N GLY A 194 13.74 -12.68 0.51
CA GLY A 194 14.89 -11.88 0.94
C GLY A 194 15.67 -11.22 -0.20
N LYS A 195 15.27 -11.39 -1.46
CA LYS A 195 16.08 -11.00 -2.64
C LYS A 195 15.41 -10.00 -3.59
N CYS A 196 14.08 -9.98 -3.66
CA CYS A 196 13.38 -9.00 -4.50
C CYS A 196 13.51 -7.59 -3.90
N GLY A 197 13.38 -6.56 -4.73
CA GLY A 197 13.54 -5.17 -4.30
C GLY A 197 12.72 -4.83 -3.04
N ALA A 198 11.46 -5.26 -2.97
CA ALA A 198 10.61 -5.02 -1.80
C ALA A 198 11.12 -5.70 -0.52
N CYS A 199 11.70 -6.90 -0.60
CA CYS A 199 12.35 -7.54 0.54
C CYS A 199 13.62 -6.79 0.96
N GLN A 200 14.43 -6.34 0.00
CA GLN A 200 15.67 -5.62 0.26
C GLN A 200 15.41 -4.29 0.98
N GLU A 201 14.48 -3.47 0.50
CA GLU A 201 14.13 -2.21 1.18
C GLU A 201 13.58 -2.44 2.58
N ARG A 202 12.78 -3.49 2.76
CA ARG A 202 12.23 -3.83 4.08
C ARG A 202 13.35 -4.21 5.03
N LEU A 203 14.24 -5.12 4.63
CA LEU A 203 15.39 -5.55 5.43
C LEU A 203 16.31 -4.37 5.78
N GLU A 204 16.61 -3.52 4.80
CA GLU A 204 17.39 -2.30 5.01
C GLU A 204 16.73 -1.34 5.99
N ALA A 205 15.40 -1.15 5.88
CA ALA A 205 14.66 -0.33 6.84
C ALA A 205 14.78 -0.87 8.26
N PHE A 206 14.65 -2.19 8.46
CA PHE A 206 14.83 -2.84 9.77
C PHE A 206 16.26 -2.67 10.31
N GLU A 207 17.26 -2.95 9.47
CA GLU A 207 18.67 -2.80 9.84
C GLU A 207 19.00 -1.37 10.28
N LEU A 208 18.59 -0.36 9.52
CA LEU A 208 18.84 1.05 9.82
C LEU A 208 18.04 1.56 11.03
N ASN A 209 16.96 0.87 11.40
CA ASN A 209 16.23 1.10 12.65
C ASN A 209 16.79 0.30 13.83
N GLN A 210 17.91 -0.45 13.65
CA GLN A 210 18.50 -1.33 14.66
C GLN A 210 17.49 -2.36 15.20
N ALA A 211 16.60 -2.83 14.32
CA ALA A 211 15.56 -3.79 14.63
C ALA A 211 15.74 -5.05 13.76
N SER A 212 15.24 -6.19 14.24
CA SER A 212 15.19 -7.41 13.44
C SER A 212 13.82 -7.53 12.79
N ASP A 213 13.80 -7.83 11.50
CA ASP A 213 12.56 -8.10 10.79
C ASP A 213 11.94 -9.42 11.30
N PRO A 214 10.68 -9.42 11.75
CA PRO A 214 10.04 -10.62 12.27
C PRO A 214 9.60 -11.62 11.20
N LEU A 215 9.69 -11.28 9.91
CA LEU A 215 9.29 -12.22 8.85
C LEU A 215 10.27 -13.41 8.72
N PRO A 216 9.76 -14.61 8.40
CA PRO A 216 10.61 -15.71 8.02
C PRO A 216 11.13 -15.52 6.57
N TYR A 217 12.44 -15.70 6.40
CA TYR A 217 13.12 -15.63 5.11
C TYR A 217 13.64 -17.00 4.67
N GLU A 218 13.81 -17.16 3.35
CA GLU A 218 14.45 -18.33 2.72
C GLU A 218 15.93 -18.46 3.06
#